data_AF-A0A9W9JV16-F1
#
_entry.id   AF-A0A9W9JV16-F1
#
_cell.length_a   1.000
_cell.length_b   1.000
_cell.length_c   1.000
_cell.angle_alpha   90.00
_cell.angle_beta   90.00
_cell.angle_gamma   90.00
#
_symmetry.space_group_name_H-M   'P 1'
#
loop_
_entity.id
_entity.type
_entity.pdbx_description
1 polymer ?
#
loop_
_entity_poly.entity_id
_entity_poly.type
_entity_poly.pdbx_seq_one_letter_code
_entity_poly.pdbx_strand_id
1 'polypeptide(L)'
;MLSARAVKNIQQLGLPFRFTPTPSYDPETNPQGLISFGMAENVTFTLDSVSYRSSAAINARLPSIAAAHLERVLRTHSPIDPDHVFIADSPTSLGNMLGFNLAERGEGILVSRPVYGRFELDYGVEAGVEIVYADTATDEAFTPNSVEKYEEALAAAEERGVKIRADFASGGLHLGFLITANQQLRQACKMVLRLHGPSQAAITIGAAILEDQEFVKEFMAKSQASLARGYRLATSTLDREGINYMKGG
;
A
#
# COMPACT_ATOMS: atom_id res chain seq x y z
N MET A 1 19.34 10.18 26.24
CA MET A 1 20.09 9.22 25.40
C MET A 1 19.09 8.42 24.57
N LEU A 2 19.29 8.28 23.27
CA LEU A 2 18.39 7.50 22.40
C LEU A 2 18.80 6.01 22.38
N SER A 3 17.84 5.12 22.07
CA SER A 3 18.14 3.70 21.87
C SER A 3 18.94 3.47 20.58
N ALA A 4 19.70 2.37 20.50
CA ALA A 4 20.49 2.04 19.31
C ALA A 4 19.64 1.93 18.03
N ARG A 5 18.42 1.40 18.14
CA ARG A 5 17.44 1.37 17.03
C ARG A 5 17.04 2.75 16.56
N ALA A 6 16.80 3.70 17.47
CA ALA A 6 16.46 5.06 17.11
C ALA A 6 17.63 5.77 16.41
N VAL A 7 18.86 5.54 16.88
CA VAL A 7 20.07 6.06 16.23
C VAL A 7 20.23 5.51 14.81
N LYS A 8 20.01 4.20 14.60
CA LYS A 8 20.03 3.58 13.27
C LYS A 8 18.93 4.15 12.37
N ASN A 9 17.71 4.33 12.90
CA ASN A 9 16.58 4.84 12.13
C ASN A 9 16.78 6.30 11.68
N ILE A 10 17.47 7.13 12.47
CA ILE A 10 17.79 8.52 12.07
C ILE A 10 18.62 8.55 10.78
N GLN A 11 19.52 7.59 10.58
CA GLN A 11 20.33 7.52 9.35
C GLN A 11 19.48 7.35 8.08
N GLN A 12 18.26 6.80 8.22
CA GLN A 12 17.33 6.58 7.12
C GLN A 12 16.77 7.90 6.54
N LEU A 13 16.78 9.00 7.31
CA LEU A 13 16.31 10.33 6.87
C LEU A 13 17.21 10.95 5.79
N GLY A 14 18.49 10.55 5.74
CA GLY A 14 19.46 11.07 4.78
C GLY A 14 19.49 10.32 3.44
N LEU A 15 18.70 9.26 3.28
CA LEU A 15 18.69 8.48 2.05
C LEU A 15 17.85 9.17 0.96
N PRO A 16 18.41 9.40 -0.25
CA PRO A 16 17.68 10.01 -1.36
C PRO A 16 16.39 9.24 -1.70
N PHE A 17 15.37 9.93 -2.23
CA PHE A 17 14.07 9.37 -2.67
C PHE A 17 13.16 8.81 -1.57
N ARG A 18 13.67 8.60 -0.35
CA ARG A 18 12.90 8.19 0.81
C ARG A 18 12.13 9.30 1.48
N PHE A 19 12.34 10.56 1.16
CA PHE A 19 11.45 11.63 1.57
C PHE A 19 11.43 12.61 0.41
N THR A 20 10.29 12.67 -0.28
CA THR A 20 10.12 13.62 -1.37
C THR A 20 10.20 15.03 -0.78
N PRO A 21 10.95 15.95 -1.40
CA PRO A 21 10.96 17.34 -0.95
C PRO A 21 9.53 17.90 -0.94
N THR A 22 9.25 18.78 0.01
CA THR A 22 7.94 19.44 0.10
C THR A 22 7.71 20.26 -1.18
N PRO A 23 6.58 20.06 -1.88
CA PRO A 23 6.22 20.90 -3.02
C PRO A 23 6.16 22.37 -2.59
N SER A 24 6.66 23.28 -3.43
CA SER A 24 6.69 24.71 -3.12
C SER A 24 6.07 25.57 -4.21
N TYR A 25 5.63 24.97 -5.32
CA TYR A 25 4.97 25.68 -6.41
C TYR A 25 3.65 26.31 -5.96
N ASP A 26 3.48 27.58 -6.33
CA ASP A 26 2.22 28.30 -6.24
C ASP A 26 2.10 29.22 -7.47
N PRO A 27 1.00 29.18 -8.24
CA PRO A 27 0.91 29.90 -9.50
C PRO A 27 0.99 31.43 -9.35
N GLU A 28 0.65 31.98 -8.19
CA GLU A 28 0.61 33.42 -7.95
C GLU A 28 1.85 33.90 -7.18
N THR A 29 2.24 33.16 -6.15
CA THR A 29 3.22 33.59 -5.14
C THR A 29 4.59 32.90 -5.28
N ASN A 30 4.65 31.73 -5.93
CA ASN A 30 5.90 31.03 -6.20
C ASN A 30 5.85 30.19 -7.49
N PRO A 31 5.73 30.83 -8.67
CA PRO A 31 5.51 30.13 -9.94
C PRO A 31 6.74 29.33 -10.41
N GLN A 32 7.90 29.53 -9.78
CA GLN A 32 9.13 28.75 -10.00
C GLN A 32 9.36 27.68 -8.91
N GLY A 33 8.41 27.52 -7.98
CA GLY A 33 8.50 26.52 -6.93
C GLY A 33 8.45 25.09 -7.49
N LEU A 34 8.84 24.14 -6.66
CA LEU A 34 8.88 22.73 -7.02
C LEU A 34 7.46 22.17 -7.14
N ILE A 35 7.12 21.66 -8.33
CA ILE A 35 5.93 20.83 -8.55
C ILE A 35 6.34 19.37 -8.31
N SER A 36 5.65 18.69 -7.40
CA SER A 36 5.89 17.26 -7.17
C SER A 36 4.97 16.41 -8.03
N PHE A 37 5.58 15.49 -8.78
CA PHE A 37 4.89 14.36 -9.44
C PHE A 37 5.14 13.03 -8.71
N GLY A 38 5.77 13.08 -7.52
CA GLY A 38 6.21 11.88 -6.79
C GLY A 38 5.17 11.25 -5.87
N MET A 39 3.94 11.75 -5.86
CA MET A 39 2.89 11.35 -4.91
C MET A 39 1.74 10.65 -5.66
N ALA A 40 1.46 9.40 -5.30
CA ALA A 40 0.40 8.59 -5.88
C ALA A 40 -0.89 8.71 -5.05
N GLU A 41 -1.47 9.91 -5.02
CA GLU A 41 -2.68 10.19 -4.26
C GLU A 41 -3.83 10.62 -5.18
N ASN A 42 -5.03 10.11 -4.90
CA ASN A 42 -6.27 10.57 -5.51
C ASN A 42 -7.29 10.74 -4.39
N VAL A 43 -7.45 11.97 -3.90
CA VAL A 43 -8.32 12.26 -2.76
C VAL A 43 -9.27 13.41 -3.09
N THR A 44 -10.57 13.18 -2.87
CA THR A 44 -11.59 14.23 -2.82
C THR A 44 -12.25 14.12 -1.44
N PHE A 45 -12.11 15.15 -0.61
CA PHE A 45 -12.72 15.18 0.72
C PHE A 45 -14.11 15.82 0.69
N THR A 46 -15.03 15.35 1.55
CA THR A 46 -16.32 15.99 1.84
C THR A 46 -16.45 16.33 3.33
N LEU A 47 -17.33 17.29 3.64
CA LEU A 47 -17.53 17.88 4.97
C LEU A 47 -18.06 16.88 6.02
N ASP A 48 -18.60 15.74 5.60
CA ASP A 48 -19.20 14.73 6.49
C ASP A 48 -18.17 13.84 7.23
N SER A 49 -16.87 14.15 7.09
CA SER A 49 -15.78 13.27 7.54
C SER A 49 -15.46 13.33 9.04
N VAL A 50 -16.29 13.97 9.87
CA VAL A 50 -15.92 14.32 11.25
C VAL A 50 -17.00 13.95 12.26
N SER A 51 -17.03 12.69 12.70
CA SER A 51 -17.67 12.35 13.98
C SER A 51 -17.03 11.16 14.69
N TYR A 52 -16.86 11.29 16.02
CA TYR A 52 -16.30 10.28 16.92
C TYR A 52 -17.42 9.55 17.70
N ARG A 53 -18.35 8.89 17.00
CA ARG A 53 -19.33 8.01 17.68
C ARG A 53 -19.15 6.57 17.22
N SER A 54 -18.88 5.70 18.20
CA SER A 54 -18.73 4.26 17.98
C SER A 54 -20.10 3.62 17.74
N SER A 55 -20.21 2.78 16.70
CA SER A 55 -21.33 1.89 16.48
C SER A 55 -20.81 0.46 16.29
N ALA A 56 -20.95 -0.38 17.31
CA ALA A 56 -20.54 -1.78 17.27
C ALA A 56 -21.17 -2.55 16.10
N ALA A 57 -22.37 -2.14 15.67
CA ALA A 57 -23.09 -2.75 14.55
C ALA A 57 -22.41 -2.51 13.20
N ILE A 58 -21.80 -1.33 12.98
CA ILE A 58 -21.08 -1.02 11.73
C ILE A 58 -19.78 -1.80 11.66
N ASN A 59 -19.03 -1.84 12.78
CA ASN A 59 -17.78 -2.59 12.86
C ASN A 59 -17.98 -4.10 12.59
N ALA A 60 -19.11 -4.66 13.01
CA ALA A 60 -19.44 -6.07 12.77
C ALA A 60 -19.80 -6.39 11.31
N ARG A 61 -20.30 -5.40 10.55
CA ARG A 61 -20.75 -5.58 9.15
C ARG A 61 -19.69 -5.22 8.11
N LEU A 62 -18.72 -4.37 8.46
CA LEU A 62 -17.69 -3.90 7.54
C LEU A 62 -16.91 -5.03 6.83
N PRO A 63 -16.52 -6.14 7.49
CA PRO A 63 -15.89 -7.28 6.81
C PRO A 63 -16.74 -7.83 5.66
N SER A 64 -18.04 -8.01 5.87
CA SER A 64 -18.96 -8.53 4.84
C SER A 64 -19.15 -7.54 3.69
N ILE A 65 -19.24 -6.24 4.00
CA ILE A 65 -19.35 -5.18 2.99
C ILE A 65 -18.08 -5.13 2.12
N ALA A 66 -16.90 -5.21 2.76
CA ALA A 66 -15.62 -5.23 2.08
C ALA A 66 -15.45 -6.48 1.22
N ALA A 67 -15.80 -7.67 1.72
CA ALA A 67 -15.80 -8.92 0.96
C ALA A 67 -16.65 -8.78 -0.32
N ALA A 68 -17.91 -8.36 -0.20
CA ALA A 68 -18.81 -8.17 -1.33
C ALA A 68 -18.28 -7.14 -2.35
N HIS A 69 -17.69 -6.04 -1.87
CA HIS A 69 -17.08 -5.04 -2.74
C HIS A 69 -15.88 -5.61 -3.51
N LEU A 70 -14.98 -6.32 -2.82
CA LEU A 70 -13.78 -6.91 -3.40
C LEU A 70 -14.11 -8.02 -4.41
N GLU A 71 -15.07 -8.89 -4.10
CA GLU A 71 -15.58 -9.89 -5.05
C GLU A 71 -16.06 -9.25 -6.35
N ARG A 72 -16.79 -8.13 -6.25
CA ARG A 72 -17.31 -7.40 -7.42
C ARG A 72 -16.20 -6.75 -8.23
N VAL A 73 -15.24 -6.09 -7.57
CA VAL A 73 -14.17 -5.33 -8.25
C VAL A 73 -13.11 -6.27 -8.83
N LEU A 74 -12.69 -7.27 -8.06
CA LEU A 74 -11.63 -8.21 -8.45
C LEU A 74 -12.16 -9.37 -9.29
N ARG A 75 -13.48 -9.58 -9.36
CA ARG A 75 -14.12 -10.74 -10.00
C ARG A 75 -13.48 -12.03 -9.51
N THR A 76 -13.48 -12.19 -8.19
CA THR A 76 -12.73 -13.27 -7.53
C THR A 76 -13.17 -14.64 -8.04
N HIS A 77 -12.19 -15.54 -8.17
CA HIS A 77 -12.46 -16.92 -8.58
C HIS A 77 -13.30 -17.69 -7.54
N SER A 78 -13.07 -17.40 -6.26
CA SER A 78 -13.82 -17.95 -5.12
C SER A 78 -14.41 -16.84 -4.26
N PRO A 79 -15.53 -17.09 -3.56
CA PRO A 79 -16.06 -16.14 -2.59
C PRO A 79 -15.04 -15.82 -1.49
N ILE A 80 -15.06 -14.57 -1.02
CA ILE A 80 -14.30 -14.11 0.13
C ILE A 80 -15.16 -14.31 1.37
N ASP A 81 -14.73 -15.20 2.25
CA ASP A 81 -15.35 -15.34 3.58
C ASP A 81 -15.12 -14.06 4.40
N PRO A 82 -16.17 -13.37 4.87
CA PRO A 82 -16.03 -12.20 5.73
C PRO A 82 -15.19 -12.44 6.99
N ASP A 83 -15.17 -13.66 7.53
CA ASP A 83 -14.37 -14.02 8.70
C ASP A 83 -12.85 -14.08 8.39
N HIS A 84 -12.49 -14.03 7.11
CA HIS A 84 -11.12 -13.93 6.63
C HIS A 84 -10.67 -12.49 6.39
N VAL A 85 -11.56 -11.50 6.48
CA VAL A 85 -11.25 -10.09 6.26
C VAL A 85 -10.84 -9.44 7.58
N PHE A 86 -9.59 -9.00 7.65
CA PHE A 86 -9.01 -8.28 8.77
C PHE A 86 -8.78 -6.81 8.36
N ILE A 87 -9.11 -5.87 9.25
CA ILE A 87 -9.15 -4.44 8.91
C ILE A 87 -8.20 -3.65 9.82
N ALA A 88 -7.38 -2.78 9.22
CA ALA A 88 -6.51 -1.85 9.94
C ALA A 88 -6.69 -0.41 9.43
N ASP A 89 -6.11 0.55 10.13
CA ASP A 89 -6.14 1.97 9.77
C ASP A 89 -5.40 2.33 8.48
N SER A 90 -4.55 1.44 7.93
CA SER A 90 -3.90 1.62 6.64
C SER A 90 -3.22 0.35 6.13
N PRO A 91 -2.91 0.27 4.81
CA PRO A 91 -2.01 -0.75 4.27
C PRO A 91 -0.60 -0.69 4.84
N THR A 92 -0.10 0.50 5.21
CA THR A 92 1.20 0.65 5.88
C THR A 92 1.20 -0.07 7.23
N SER A 93 0.14 0.09 8.02
CA SER A 93 -0.02 -0.63 9.28
C SER A 93 -0.16 -2.13 9.08
N LEU A 94 -0.90 -2.57 8.06
CA LEU A 94 -0.93 -4.00 7.71
C LEU A 94 0.46 -4.51 7.36
N GLY A 95 1.24 -3.75 6.58
CA GLY A 95 2.64 -4.05 6.28
C GLY A 95 3.47 -4.22 7.54
N ASN A 96 3.43 -3.25 8.45
CA ASN A 96 4.12 -3.32 9.74
C ASN A 96 3.70 -4.56 10.56
N MET A 97 2.39 -4.80 10.66
CA MET A 97 1.84 -5.96 11.38
C MET A 97 2.27 -7.28 10.75
N LEU A 98 2.31 -7.38 9.43
CA LEU A 98 2.77 -8.56 8.72
C LEU A 98 4.27 -8.78 8.94
N GLY A 99 5.08 -7.74 8.80
CA GLY A 99 6.51 -7.79 9.10
C GLY A 99 6.79 -8.26 10.52
N PHE A 100 6.09 -7.68 11.50
CA PHE A 100 6.25 -8.01 12.91
C PHE A 100 5.84 -9.44 13.26
N ASN A 101 4.78 -9.97 12.64
CA ASN A 101 4.23 -11.28 12.99
C ASN A 101 4.80 -12.45 12.17
N LEU A 102 5.39 -12.20 10.99
CA LEU A 102 5.83 -13.26 10.08
C LEU A 102 7.35 -13.45 10.04
N ALA A 103 8.11 -12.45 10.47
CA ALA A 103 9.56 -12.42 10.37
C ALA A 103 10.23 -11.93 11.66
N GLU A 104 11.36 -12.55 11.98
CA GLU A 104 12.26 -12.09 13.04
C GLU A 104 13.16 -10.96 12.54
N ARG A 105 13.75 -10.22 13.48
CA ARG A 105 14.72 -9.18 13.15
C ARG A 105 15.91 -9.77 12.39
N GLY A 106 16.18 -9.22 11.20
CA GLY A 106 17.25 -9.69 10.31
C GLY A 106 16.82 -10.80 9.33
N GLU A 107 15.59 -11.32 9.43
CA GLU A 107 14.97 -12.09 8.35
C GLU A 107 14.47 -11.14 7.24
N GLY A 108 14.12 -11.70 6.08
CA GLY A 108 13.80 -10.95 4.87
C GLY A 108 12.41 -11.22 4.28
N ILE A 109 11.93 -10.25 3.51
CA ILE A 109 10.76 -10.34 2.63
C ILE A 109 11.26 -10.13 1.20
N LEU A 110 10.85 -11.00 0.28
CA LEU A 110 11.29 -10.98 -1.11
C LEU A 110 10.28 -10.22 -1.99
N VAL A 111 10.75 -9.26 -2.78
CA VAL A 111 9.92 -8.42 -3.66
C VAL A 111 10.58 -8.17 -5.01
N SER A 112 9.80 -8.15 -6.11
CA SER A 112 10.30 -7.79 -7.45
C SER A 112 10.41 -6.30 -7.66
N ARG A 113 11.45 -5.80 -8.35
CA ARG A 113 11.50 -4.41 -8.83
C ARG A 113 10.86 -4.24 -10.21
N PRO A 114 10.20 -3.11 -10.52
CA PRO A 114 9.99 -1.95 -9.67
C PRO A 114 8.95 -2.23 -8.58
N VAL A 115 9.14 -1.60 -7.41
CA VAL A 115 8.26 -1.77 -6.25
C VAL A 115 8.09 -0.46 -5.51
N TYR A 116 7.08 -0.41 -4.64
CA TYR A 116 6.89 0.68 -3.70
C TYR A 116 8.13 0.90 -2.83
N GLY A 117 8.81 2.02 -3.04
CA GLY A 117 10.11 2.31 -2.44
C GLY A 117 10.10 2.55 -0.92
N ARG A 118 8.95 2.44 -0.23
CA ARG A 118 8.88 2.58 1.23
C ARG A 118 8.76 1.27 1.98
N PHE A 119 8.74 0.11 1.31
CA PHE A 119 8.74 -1.17 2.02
C PHE A 119 9.92 -1.30 3.01
N GLU A 120 11.10 -0.78 2.68
CA GLU A 120 12.22 -0.76 3.63
C GLU A 120 11.93 0.02 4.92
N LEU A 121 11.07 1.04 4.85
CA LEU A 121 10.61 1.77 6.03
C LEU A 121 9.52 0.97 6.76
N ASP A 122 8.50 0.55 6.02
CA ASP A 122 7.30 -0.08 6.55
C ASP A 122 7.61 -1.38 7.31
N TYR A 123 8.56 -2.18 6.80
CA TYR A 123 8.98 -3.44 7.41
C TYR A 123 10.28 -3.32 8.23
N GLY A 124 11.13 -2.33 7.93
CA GLY A 124 12.47 -2.23 8.53
C GLY A 124 12.55 -1.36 9.80
N VAL A 125 11.78 -0.28 9.90
CA VAL A 125 11.95 0.72 10.99
C VAL A 125 11.61 0.14 12.36
N GLU A 126 10.52 -0.62 12.45
CA GLU A 126 10.05 -1.22 13.71
C GLU A 126 10.45 -2.70 13.81
N ALA A 127 10.02 -3.53 12.85
CA ALA A 127 10.26 -4.97 12.88
C ALA A 127 11.73 -5.34 12.59
N GLY A 128 12.48 -4.49 11.88
CA GLY A 128 13.87 -4.77 11.52
C GLY A 128 14.01 -5.89 10.51
N VAL A 129 12.98 -6.06 9.67
CA VAL A 129 12.93 -7.01 8.57
C VAL A 129 13.59 -6.40 7.34
N GLU A 130 14.36 -7.19 6.61
CA GLU A 130 15.03 -6.78 5.38
C GLU A 130 14.10 -6.92 4.17
N ILE A 131 14.13 -5.95 3.27
CA ILE A 131 13.54 -6.10 1.94
C ILE A 131 14.62 -6.62 1.00
N VAL A 132 14.42 -7.82 0.49
CA VAL A 132 15.28 -8.47 -0.50
C VAL A 132 14.65 -8.27 -1.87
N TYR A 133 15.44 -7.77 -2.81
CA TYR A 133 14.95 -7.44 -4.14
C TYR A 133 15.30 -8.51 -5.17
N ALA A 134 14.29 -8.96 -5.90
CA ALA A 134 14.44 -9.62 -7.18
C ALA A 134 14.49 -8.54 -8.27
N ASP A 135 15.65 -8.33 -8.88
CA ASP A 135 15.84 -7.30 -9.90
C ASP A 135 15.31 -7.79 -11.26
N THR A 136 14.06 -7.45 -11.55
CA THR A 136 13.42 -7.67 -12.85
C THR A 136 13.48 -6.44 -13.74
N ALA A 137 13.64 -6.64 -15.04
CA ALA A 137 13.42 -5.57 -16.02
C ALA A 137 11.97 -5.07 -15.92
N THR A 138 11.74 -3.78 -16.15
CA THR A 138 10.44 -3.15 -15.89
C THR A 138 9.32 -3.74 -16.76
N ASP A 139 9.65 -4.17 -17.97
CA ASP A 139 8.78 -4.85 -18.93
C ASP A 139 8.57 -6.34 -18.62
N GLU A 140 9.46 -6.95 -17.83
CA GLU A 140 9.39 -8.37 -17.46
C GLU A 140 8.80 -8.61 -16.06
N ALA A 141 8.72 -7.57 -15.23
CA ALA A 141 8.30 -7.62 -13.83
C ALA A 141 6.90 -8.22 -13.59
N PHE A 142 6.08 -8.31 -14.63
CA PHE A 142 4.73 -8.89 -14.59
C PHE A 142 4.57 -10.13 -15.48
N THR A 143 5.68 -10.75 -15.88
CA THR A 143 5.72 -11.94 -16.74
C THR A 143 6.27 -13.14 -15.97
N PRO A 144 6.04 -14.39 -16.43
CA PRO A 144 6.63 -15.57 -15.82
C PRO A 144 8.17 -15.56 -15.73
N ASN A 145 8.84 -14.77 -16.58
CA ASN A 145 10.31 -14.63 -16.55
C ASN A 145 10.80 -14.02 -15.22
N SER A 146 9.93 -13.30 -14.49
CA SER A 146 10.26 -12.79 -13.16
C SER A 146 10.66 -13.88 -12.17
N VAL A 147 10.15 -15.11 -12.33
CA VAL A 147 10.40 -16.23 -11.40
C VAL A 147 11.88 -16.51 -11.24
N GLU A 148 12.66 -16.50 -12.33
CA GLU A 148 14.10 -16.74 -12.28
C GLU A 148 14.81 -15.68 -11.41
N LYS A 149 14.34 -14.41 -11.47
CA LYS A 149 14.87 -13.34 -10.62
C LYS A 149 14.51 -13.49 -9.15
N TYR A 150 13.35 -14.06 -8.85
CA TYR A 150 12.99 -14.44 -7.49
C TYR A 150 13.89 -15.56 -6.96
N GLU A 151 14.16 -16.58 -7.78
CA GLU A 151 15.04 -17.70 -7.40
C GLU A 151 16.50 -17.24 -7.18
N GLU A 152 17.04 -16.42 -8.08
CA GLU A 152 18.37 -15.80 -7.94
C GLU A 152 18.47 -14.98 -6.64
N ALA A 153 17.49 -14.14 -6.35
CA ALA A 153 17.48 -13.29 -5.16
C ALA A 153 17.28 -14.08 -3.87
N LEU A 154 16.50 -15.15 -3.90
CA LEU A 154 16.33 -16.08 -2.78
C LEU A 154 17.67 -16.77 -2.45
N ALA A 155 18.34 -17.35 -3.44
CA ALA A 155 19.63 -18.01 -3.26
C ALA A 155 20.68 -17.04 -2.70
N ALA A 156 20.77 -15.83 -3.26
CA ALA A 156 21.69 -14.80 -2.77
C ALA A 156 21.38 -14.33 -1.33
N ALA A 157 20.10 -14.32 -0.92
CA ALA A 157 19.73 -14.01 0.45
C ALA A 157 20.15 -15.14 1.42
N GLU A 158 19.93 -16.39 1.03
CA GLU A 158 20.33 -17.56 1.81
C GLU A 158 21.85 -17.63 2.01
N GLU A 159 22.64 -17.33 0.98
CA GLU A 159 24.11 -17.22 1.07
C GLU A 159 24.57 -16.15 2.06
N ARG A 160 23.82 -15.05 2.18
CA ARG A 160 24.06 -14.00 3.19
C ARG A 160 23.54 -14.36 4.58
N GLY A 161 22.87 -15.50 4.74
CA GLY A 161 22.23 -15.92 5.99
C GLY A 161 20.91 -15.21 6.28
N VAL A 162 20.28 -14.59 5.28
CA VAL A 162 18.97 -13.92 5.41
C VAL A 162 17.88 -14.90 5.00
N LYS A 163 17.04 -15.32 5.96
CA LYS A 163 15.92 -16.21 5.69
C LYS A 163 14.71 -15.45 5.18
N ILE A 164 14.16 -15.85 4.03
CA ILE A 164 12.96 -15.24 3.44
C ILE A 164 11.68 -15.81 4.06
N ARG A 165 10.71 -14.93 4.37
CA ARG A 165 9.48 -15.28 5.11
C ARG A 165 8.18 -15.03 4.36
N ALA A 166 8.18 -14.11 3.40
CA ALA A 166 6.98 -13.73 2.65
C ALA A 166 7.32 -12.96 1.36
N ASP A 167 6.29 -12.78 0.53
CA ASP A 167 6.17 -11.93 -0.65
C ASP A 167 4.94 -11.02 -0.52
N PHE A 168 5.05 -9.71 -0.81
CA PHE A 168 3.92 -8.77 -0.63
C PHE A 168 3.74 -7.80 -1.79
N ALA A 169 2.47 -7.44 -2.04
CA ALA A 169 2.05 -6.28 -2.80
C ALA A 169 1.02 -5.51 -1.96
N SER A 170 1.24 -4.22 -1.69
CA SER A 170 0.35 -3.42 -0.85
C SER A 170 0.36 -1.95 -1.25
N GLY A 171 -0.82 -1.33 -1.30
CA GLY A 171 -1.00 0.11 -1.48
C GLY A 171 -2.45 0.56 -1.26
N GLY A 172 -2.62 1.79 -0.78
CA GLY A 172 -3.88 2.57 -0.91
C GLY A 172 -4.81 2.70 0.32
N LEU A 173 -5.13 3.96 0.64
CA LEU A 173 -6.10 4.56 1.59
C LEU A 173 -5.98 4.17 3.09
N HIS A 174 -6.33 5.09 4.00
CA HIS A 174 -6.34 4.88 5.46
C HIS A 174 -7.50 3.97 5.95
N LEU A 175 -7.72 2.86 5.24
CA LEU A 175 -8.52 1.71 5.63
C LEU A 175 -7.97 0.51 4.85
N GLY A 176 -7.14 -0.29 5.50
CA GLY A 176 -6.51 -1.47 4.89
C GLY A 176 -7.32 -2.73 5.14
N PHE A 177 -7.39 -3.61 4.13
CA PHE A 177 -8.01 -4.93 4.24
C PHE A 177 -6.97 -6.03 3.99
N LEU A 178 -6.78 -6.91 4.96
CA LEU A 178 -6.01 -8.15 4.84
C LEU A 178 -6.97 -9.33 4.71
N ILE A 179 -6.89 -10.06 3.61
CA ILE A 179 -7.70 -11.27 3.38
C ILE A 179 -6.82 -12.48 3.67
N THR A 180 -7.12 -13.24 4.72
CA THR A 180 -6.36 -14.45 5.05
C THR A 180 -7.20 -15.51 5.74
N ALA A 181 -7.09 -16.75 5.27
CA ALA A 181 -7.67 -17.92 5.94
C ALA A 181 -6.88 -18.34 7.19
N ASN A 182 -5.64 -17.86 7.37
CA ASN A 182 -4.80 -18.23 8.50
C ASN A 182 -5.31 -17.61 9.82
N GLN A 183 -6.00 -18.43 10.63
CA GLN A 183 -6.59 -17.98 11.88
C GLN A 183 -5.53 -17.52 12.90
N GLN A 184 -4.37 -18.18 12.96
CA GLN A 184 -3.29 -17.81 13.89
C GLN A 184 -2.74 -16.42 13.56
N LEU A 185 -2.52 -16.15 12.27
CA LEU A 185 -2.10 -14.83 11.80
C LEU A 185 -3.14 -13.77 12.15
N ARG A 186 -4.44 -14.02 11.93
CA ARG A 186 -5.50 -13.07 12.32
C ARG A 186 -5.48 -12.79 13.83
N GLN A 187 -5.29 -13.80 14.68
CA GLN A 187 -5.19 -13.61 16.13
C GLN A 187 -3.93 -12.81 16.53
N ALA A 188 -2.79 -13.07 15.90
CA ALA A 188 -1.56 -12.31 16.13
C ALA A 188 -1.73 -10.84 15.72
N CYS A 189 -2.26 -10.59 14.51
CA CYS A 189 -2.60 -9.27 14.02
C CYS A 189 -3.57 -8.54 14.97
N LYS A 190 -4.59 -9.22 15.52
CA LYS A 190 -5.52 -8.63 16.47
C LYS A 190 -4.84 -8.03 17.71
N MET A 191 -3.72 -8.60 18.15
CA MET A 191 -2.96 -8.07 19.28
C MET A 191 -2.20 -6.79 18.91
N VAL A 192 -1.60 -6.75 17.73
CA VAL A 192 -0.87 -5.57 17.23
C VAL A 192 -1.82 -4.44 16.82
N LEU A 193 -3.04 -4.77 16.40
CA LEU A 193 -4.09 -3.82 15.99
C LEU A 193 -4.40 -2.74 17.03
N ARG A 194 -4.12 -2.99 18.31
CA ARG A 194 -4.25 -1.97 19.36
C ARG A 194 -3.51 -0.67 19.01
N LEU A 195 -2.42 -0.76 18.24
CA LEU A 195 -1.60 0.37 17.81
C LEU A 195 -2.03 0.97 16.46
N HIS A 196 -2.87 0.26 15.71
CA HIS A 196 -3.20 0.53 14.30
C HIS A 196 -4.70 0.40 14.01
N GLY A 197 -5.53 0.63 15.01
CA GLY A 197 -6.97 0.48 14.90
C GLY A 197 -7.58 1.59 14.04
N PRO A 198 -8.38 1.28 13.01
CA PRO A 198 -9.02 2.30 12.20
C PRO A 198 -9.94 3.17 13.06
N SER A 199 -9.98 4.46 12.75
CA SER A 199 -10.91 5.37 13.43
C SER A 199 -12.36 4.99 13.10
N GLN A 200 -13.27 5.21 14.03
CA GLN A 200 -14.69 4.96 13.79
C GLN A 200 -15.25 5.81 12.65
N ALA A 201 -14.73 7.03 12.47
CA ALA A 201 -15.09 7.88 11.34
C ALA A 201 -14.72 7.18 10.01
N ALA A 202 -13.48 6.68 9.89
CA ALA A 202 -13.03 5.96 8.69
C ALA A 202 -13.86 4.69 8.43
N ILE A 203 -14.18 3.91 9.46
CA ILE A 203 -15.05 2.73 9.34
C ILE A 203 -16.45 3.12 8.86
N THR A 204 -17.05 4.16 9.45
CA THR A 204 -18.42 4.58 9.14
C THR A 204 -18.52 5.13 7.71
N ILE A 205 -17.59 6.01 7.34
CA ILE A 205 -17.51 6.58 5.99
C ILE A 205 -17.24 5.46 4.98
N GLY A 206 -16.26 4.59 5.27
CA GLY A 206 -15.94 3.44 4.43
C GLY A 206 -17.13 2.52 4.23
N ALA A 207 -17.85 2.16 5.29
CA ALA A 207 -19.06 1.36 5.19
C ALA A 207 -20.14 2.04 4.34
N ALA A 208 -20.45 3.31 4.62
CA ALA A 208 -21.47 4.06 3.89
C ALA A 208 -21.14 4.17 2.38
N ILE A 209 -19.88 4.46 2.05
CA ILE A 209 -19.41 4.50 0.66
C ILE A 209 -19.55 3.12 0.01
N LEU A 210 -19.03 2.06 0.67
CA LEU A 210 -18.99 0.72 0.08
C LEU A 210 -20.38 0.08 -0.06
N GLU A 211 -21.35 0.48 0.77
CA GLU A 211 -22.75 0.04 0.69
C GLU A 211 -23.51 0.72 -0.45
N ASP A 212 -23.23 2.00 -0.74
CA ASP A 212 -23.85 2.75 -1.83
C ASP A 212 -23.28 2.33 -3.20
N GLN A 213 -23.90 1.30 -3.80
CA GLN A 213 -23.43 0.75 -5.07
C GLN A 213 -23.54 1.73 -6.24
N GLU A 214 -24.54 2.60 -6.25
CA GLU A 214 -24.70 3.59 -7.33
C GLU A 214 -23.61 4.66 -7.21
N PHE A 215 -23.36 5.17 -6.00
CA PHE A 215 -22.24 6.08 -5.75
C PHE A 215 -20.91 5.44 -6.14
N VAL A 216 -20.63 4.20 -5.71
CA VAL A 216 -19.36 3.52 -6.04
C VAL A 216 -19.20 3.35 -7.54
N LYS A 217 -20.26 2.95 -8.25
CA LYS A 217 -20.23 2.77 -9.71
C LYS A 217 -19.96 4.10 -10.42
N GLU A 218 -20.64 5.17 -10.02
CA GLU A 218 -20.44 6.51 -10.58
C GLU A 218 -19.01 7.02 -10.28
N PHE A 219 -18.57 6.89 -9.04
CA PHE A 219 -17.23 7.27 -8.60
C PHE A 219 -16.15 6.53 -9.39
N MET A 220 -16.27 5.21 -9.54
CA MET A 220 -15.31 4.39 -10.30
C MET A 220 -15.27 4.81 -11.76
N ALA A 221 -16.42 5.02 -12.41
CA ALA A 221 -16.48 5.49 -13.79
C ALA A 221 -15.83 6.88 -13.94
N LYS A 222 -16.12 7.81 -13.03
CA LYS A 222 -15.54 9.15 -13.02
C LYS A 222 -14.03 9.11 -12.76
N SER A 223 -13.58 8.30 -11.82
CA SER A 223 -12.17 8.10 -11.47
C SER A 223 -11.39 7.52 -12.65
N GLN A 224 -11.88 6.44 -13.28
CA GLN A 224 -11.30 5.86 -14.49
C GLN A 224 -11.23 6.88 -15.64
N ALA A 225 -12.31 7.64 -15.87
CA ALA A 225 -12.31 8.69 -16.89
C ALA A 225 -11.29 9.79 -16.59
N SER A 226 -11.14 10.18 -15.31
CA SER A 226 -10.16 11.19 -14.90
C SER A 226 -8.72 10.69 -15.03
N LEU A 227 -8.44 9.47 -14.57
CA LEU A 227 -7.14 8.81 -14.72
C LEU A 227 -6.78 8.66 -16.20
N ALA A 228 -7.72 8.22 -17.05
CA ALA A 228 -7.49 8.09 -18.48
C ALA A 228 -7.22 9.46 -19.15
N ARG A 229 -7.90 10.54 -18.71
CA ARG A 229 -7.58 11.90 -19.17
C ARG A 229 -6.18 12.34 -18.74
N GLY A 230 -5.83 12.14 -17.47
CA GLY A 230 -4.50 12.47 -16.93
C GLY A 230 -3.40 11.71 -17.65
N TYR A 231 -3.58 10.41 -17.86
CA TYR A 231 -2.68 9.57 -18.64
C TYR A 231 -2.50 10.09 -20.06
N ARG A 232 -3.59 10.39 -20.79
CA ARG A 232 -3.51 10.94 -22.15
C ARG A 232 -2.78 12.28 -22.19
N LEU A 233 -3.04 13.16 -21.23
CA LEU A 233 -2.37 14.46 -21.15
C LEU A 233 -0.86 14.28 -20.93
N ALA A 234 -0.48 13.46 -19.95
CA ALA A 234 0.93 13.18 -19.65
C ALA A 234 1.64 12.54 -20.85
N THR A 235 1.09 11.46 -21.39
CA THR A 235 1.68 10.73 -22.52
C THR A 235 1.77 11.56 -23.79
N SER A 236 0.74 12.33 -24.15
CA SER A 236 0.80 13.23 -25.32
C SER A 236 1.85 14.34 -25.17
N THR A 237 2.14 14.76 -23.93
CA THR A 237 3.20 15.73 -23.64
C THR A 237 4.56 15.06 -23.78
N LEU A 238 4.74 13.86 -23.20
CA LEU A 238 5.98 13.08 -23.35
C LEU A 238 6.28 12.77 -24.82
N ASP A 239 5.29 12.35 -25.60
CA ASP A 239 5.42 12.10 -27.05
C ASP A 239 5.88 13.36 -27.80
N ARG A 240 5.31 14.52 -27.48
CA ARG A 240 5.68 15.80 -28.10
C ARG A 240 7.12 16.19 -27.81
N GLU A 241 7.58 15.92 -26.60
CA GLU A 241 8.95 16.20 -26.16
C GLU A 241 9.94 15.07 -26.50
N GLY A 242 9.49 13.99 -27.17
CA GLY A 242 10.33 12.85 -27.54
C GLY A 242 10.82 12.00 -26.37
N ILE A 243 10.10 12.02 -25.24
CA ILE A 243 10.45 11.26 -24.03
C ILE A 243 9.74 9.91 -24.05
N ASN A 244 10.53 8.83 -24.00
CA ASN A 244 10.00 7.46 -23.96
C ASN A 244 9.36 7.13 -22.61
N TYR A 245 8.32 6.31 -22.64
CA TYR A 245 7.65 5.75 -21.46
C TYR A 245 7.10 4.35 -21.77
N MET A 246 6.84 3.55 -20.74
CA MET A 246 6.18 2.26 -20.92
C MET A 246 4.68 2.44 -21.13
N LYS A 247 4.15 1.88 -22.22
CA LYS A 247 2.72 1.91 -22.51
C LYS A 247 2.02 0.90 -21.61
N GLY A 248 1.00 1.34 -20.87
CA GLY A 248 0.12 0.44 -20.12
C GLY A 248 -0.69 -0.47 -21.06
N GLY A 249 -0.88 -1.73 -20.66
CA GLY A 249 -1.80 -2.68 -21.30
C GLY A 249 -3.26 -2.45 -20.97
#